data_AF-A0A1I8NAA7-F1
#
_entry.id   AF-A0A1I8NAA7-F1
#
_cell.length_a   1.000
_cell.length_b   1.000
_cell.length_c   1.000
_cell.angle_alpha   90.00
_cell.angle_beta   90.00
_cell.angle_gamma   90.00
#
_symmetry.space_group_name_H-M   'P 1'
#
loop_
_entity.id
_entity.type
_entity.pdbx_description
1 polymer ?
#
loop_
_entity_poly.entity_id
_entity_poly.type
_entity_poly.pdbx_seq_one_letter_code
_entity_poly.pdbx_strand_id
1 'polypeptide(L)' 'MNPLTDEEWEAYKLQFKKFYVDSAEDAMRRQLVAERKAFIDEHNRRYEAGLETFTYGLNSYTDVTEEEKRRRWYRPMVE' A
#
# COMPACT_ATOMS: atom_id res chain seq x y z
N MET A 1 -6.59 -7.91 13.77
CA MET A 1 -5.80 -8.95 13.06
C MET A 1 -4.82 -8.21 12.17
N ASN A 2 -3.52 -8.50 12.25
CA ASN A 2 -2.54 -7.88 11.37
C ASN A 2 -2.62 -8.60 10.01
N PRO A 3 -3.18 -7.97 8.95
CA PRO A 3 -3.49 -8.67 7.69
C PRO A 3 -2.25 -8.91 6.81
N LEU A 4 -1.07 -8.53 7.29
CA LEU A 4 0.20 -8.61 6.58
C LEU A 4 1.20 -9.41 7.42
N THR A 5 1.58 -10.59 6.93
CA THR A 5 2.61 -11.40 7.56
C THR A 5 3.99 -10.79 7.35
N ASP A 6 4.95 -11.14 8.19
CA ASP A 6 6.34 -10.70 8.04
C ASP A 6 6.94 -11.17 6.70
N GLU A 7 6.56 -12.36 6.23
CA GLU A 7 6.95 -12.86 4.90
C GLU A 7 6.42 -11.97 3.76
N GLU A 8 5.17 -11.55 3.82
CA GLU A 8 4.59 -10.65 2.81
C GLU A 8 5.22 -9.25 2.86
N TRP A 9 5.58 -8.78 4.06
CA TRP A 9 6.28 -7.51 4.23
C TRP A 9 7.68 -7.55 3.62
N GLU A 10 8.44 -8.61 3.87
CA GLU A 10 9.76 -8.81 3.27
C GLU A 10 9.66 -8.99 1.75
N ALA A 11 8.67 -9.75 1.26
CA ALA A 11 8.42 -9.91 -0.17
C ALA A 11 8.06 -8.58 -0.85
N TYR A 12 7.22 -7.74 -0.22
CA TYR A 12 6.90 -6.40 -0.69
C TYR A 12 8.15 -5.53 -0.79
N LYS A 13 8.97 -5.49 0.27
CA LYS A 13 10.21 -4.72 0.29
C LYS A 13 11.18 -5.17 -0.80
N LEU A 14 11.32 -6.48 -1.00
CA LEU A 14 12.18 -7.05 -2.03
C LEU A 14 11.66 -6.73 -3.44
N GLN A 15 10.36 -6.94 -3.68
CA GLN A 15 9.72 -6.71 -4.98
C GLN A 15 9.83 -5.25 -5.42
N PHE A 16 9.61 -4.31 -4.50
CA PHE A 16 9.63 -2.87 -4.79
C PHE A 16 10.95 -2.18 -4.42
N LYS A 17 11.98 -2.95 -4.04
CA LYS A 17 13.31 -2.48 -3.64
C LYS A 17 13.23 -1.35 -2.60
N LYS A 18 12.39 -1.54 -1.59
CA LYS A 18 12.15 -0.57 -0.53
C LYS A 18 13.19 -0.74 0.57
N PHE A 19 13.79 0.38 0.96
CA PHE A 19 14.72 0.47 2.06
C PHE A 19 14.27 1.63 2.95
N TYR A 20 13.93 1.33 4.19
CA TYR A 20 13.55 2.31 5.21
C TYR A 20 14.71 2.46 6.19
N VAL A 21 15.05 3.70 6.53
CA VAL A 21 16.25 3.99 7.34
C VAL A 21 15.97 3.80 8.83
N ASP A 22 14.74 4.05 9.25
CA ASP A 22 14.33 4.05 10.65
C ASP A 22 13.27 3.00 10.93
N SER A 23 13.34 2.36 12.11
CA SER A 23 12.37 1.35 12.53
C SER A 23 10.96 1.91 12.70
N ALA A 24 10.81 3.19 13.06
CA ALA A 24 9.50 3.85 13.11
C ALA A 24 8.94 4.07 11.70
N GLU A 25 9.79 4.38 10.71
CA GLU A 25 9.38 4.46 9.31
C GLU A 25 8.97 3.08 8.77
N ASP A 26 9.75 2.03 9.03
CA ASP A 26 9.37 0.66 8.64
C ASP A 26 8.02 0.25 9.24
N ALA A 27 7.81 0.51 10.54
CA ALA A 27 6.55 0.20 11.22
C ALA A 27 5.35 0.99 10.64
N MET A 28 5.52 2.29 10.39
CA MET A 28 4.49 3.12 9.76
C MET A 28 4.15 2.64 8.35
N ARG A 29 5.17 2.35 7.54
CA ARG A 29 5.01 1.88 6.15
C ARG A 29 4.38 0.48 6.12
N ARG A 30 4.76 -0.39 7.04
CA ARG A 30 4.16 -1.71 7.23
C ARG A 30 2.67 -1.59 7.53
N GLN A 31 2.28 -0.66 8.40
CA GLN A 31 0.86 -0.43 8.71
C GLN A 31 0.08 0.03 7.47
N LEU A 32 0.61 0.98 6.69
CA LEU A 32 -0.03 1.42 5.45
C LEU A 32 -0.22 0.29 4.43
N VAL A 33 0.79 -0.55 4.26
CA VAL A 33 0.71 -1.70 3.36
C VAL A 33 -0.31 -2.72 3.88
N ALA A 34 -0.37 -2.95 5.20
CA ALA A 34 -1.35 -3.82 5.81
C ALA A 34 -2.78 -3.33 5.60
N GLU A 35 -3.04 -2.03 5.81
CA GLU A 35 -4.35 -1.41 5.57
C GLU A 35 -4.75 -1.51 4.08
N ARG A 36 -3.82 -1.20 3.17
CA ARG A 36 -4.07 -1.30 1.73
C ARG A 36 -4.32 -2.73 1.30
N LYS A 37 -3.57 -3.70 1.84
CA LYS A 37 -3.76 -5.11 1.55
C LYS A 37 -5.14 -5.58 1.98
N ALA A 38 -5.60 -5.22 3.17
CA ALA A 38 -6.96 -5.58 3.62
C ALA A 38 -8.04 -5.04 2.67
N PHE A 39 -7.89 -3.80 2.18
CA PHE A 39 -8.79 -3.24 1.17
C PHE A 39 -8.74 -4.00 -0.15
N ILE A 40 -7.55 -4.38 -0.61
CA ILE A 40 -7.35 -5.16 -1.84
C ILE A 40 -8.01 -6.53 -1.72
N ASP A 41 -7.80 -7.22 -0.60
CA ASP A 41 -8.36 -8.54 -0.33
C ASP A 41 -9.90 -8.49 -0.39
N GLU A 42 -10.50 -7.50 0.26
CA GLU A 42 -11.95 -7.32 0.25
C GLU A 42 -12.50 -6.97 -1.15
N HIS A 43 -11.84 -6.07 -1.87
CA HIS A 43 -12.26 -5.73 -3.24
C HIS A 43 -12.11 -6.92 -4.19
N ASN A 44 -11.02 -7.69 -4.08
CA ASN A 44 -10.80 -8.86 -4.91
C ASN A 44 -11.80 -9.99 -4.58
N ARG A 45 -12.22 -10.16 -3.32
CA ARG A 45 -13.33 -11.07 -2.97
C ARG A 45 -14.64 -10.63 -3.61
N ARG A 46 -14.93 -9.33 -3.62
CA ARG A 46 -16.13 -8.78 -4.30
C ARG A 46 -16.03 -8.98 -5.82
N TYR A 47 -14.84 -8.84 -6.40
CA TYR A 47 -14.59 -9.16 -7.81
C TYR A 47 -14.86 -10.65 -8.11
N GLU A 48 -14.38 -11.57 -7.28
CA GLU A 48 -14.66 -13.00 -7.42
C GLU A 48 -16.16 -13.33 -7.27
N ALA A 49 -16.88 -12.55 -6.46
CA ALA A 49 -18.34 -12.62 -6.35
C ALA A 49 -19.09 -11.95 -7.53
N GLY A 50 -18.37 -11.37 -8.51
CA GLY A 50 -18.95 -10.67 -9.66
C GLY A 50 -19.54 -9.29 -9.35
N LEU A 51 -19.23 -8.72 -8.18
CA LEU A 51 -19.72 -7.41 -7.73
C LEU A 51 -18.80 -6.24 -8.14
N GLU A 52 -17.57 -6.54 -8.54
CA GLU A 52 -16.60 -5.58 -9.06
C GLU A 52 -16.12 -6.03 -10.45
N THR A 53 -15.63 -5.09 -11.25
CA THR A 53 -15.21 -5.35 -12.65
C THR A 53 -13.69 -5.40 -12.82
N PHE A 54 -12.94 -5.13 -11.76
CA PHE A 54 -11.49 -5.12 -11.77
C PHE A 54 -10.94 -5.60 -10.43
N THR A 55 -9.66 -5.93 -10.42
CA THR A 55 -8.93 -6.31 -9.21
C THR A 55 -7.90 -5.24 -8.85
N TYR A 56 -7.58 -5.15 -7.57
CA TYR A 56 -6.41 -4.40 -7.12
C TYR A 56 -5.24 -5.33 -6.86
N GLY A 57 -4.04 -4.76 -6.96
CA GLY A 57 -2.79 -5.38 -6.54
C GLY A 57 -1.95 -4.40 -5.74
N LEU A 58 -1.01 -4.94 -4.96
CA LEU A 58 0.01 -4.14 -4.31
C LEU A 58 0.94 -3.53 -5.38
N ASN A 59 1.25 -2.26 -5.21
CA ASN A 59 2.19 -1.53 -6.07
C ASN A 59 3.23 -0.77 -5.23
N SER A 60 4.23 -0.17 -5.87
CA SER A 60 5.29 0.61 -5.19
C SER A 60 4.78 1.89 -4.51
N TYR A 61 3.52 2.25 -4.70
CA TYR A 61 2.85 3.40 -4.08
C TYR A 61 1.92 2.98 -2.92
N THR A 62 1.93 1.70 -2.55
CA THR A 62 1.09 1.17 -1.46
C THR A 62 1.53 1.73 -0.11
N ASP A 63 2.83 1.91 0.08
CA ASP A 63 3.41 2.51 1.29
C ASP A 63 3.36 4.04 1.31
N VAL A 64 2.82 4.71 0.28
CA VAL A 64 2.81 6.17 0.18
C VAL A 64 1.51 6.73 0.73
N THR A 65 1.62 7.64 1.70
CA THR A 65 0.46 8.33 2.28
C THR A 65 -0.19 9.29 1.29
N GLU A 66 -1.48 9.58 1.47
CA GLU A 66 -2.18 10.59 0.66
C GLU A 66 -1.52 11.98 0.77
N GLU A 67 -0.96 12.32 1.94
CA GLU A 67 -0.23 13.57 2.10
C GLU A 67 1.06 13.60 1.29
N GLU A 68 1.84 12.51 1.29
CA GLU A 68 3.02 12.40 0.43
C GLU A 68 2.67 12.40 -1.04
N LYS A 69 1.56 11.73 -1.43
CA LYS A 69 1.06 11.80 -2.81
C LYS A 69 0.74 13.24 -3.18
N ARG A 70 0.06 13.96 -2.29
CA ARG A 70 -0.28 15.37 -2.50
C ARG A 70 0.99 16.21 -2.67
N ARG A 71 1.98 16.05 -1.81
CA ARG A 71 3.24 16.81 -1.87
C ARG A 71 4.10 16.49 -3.10
N ARG A 72 4.15 15.21 -3.52
CA ARG A 72 4.99 14.78 -4.65
C ARG A 72 4.35 15.03 -6.02
N TRP A 73 3.03 14.87 -6.13
CA TRP A 73 2.34 14.82 -7.43
C TRP A 73 1.34 15.95 -7.62
N TYR A 74 0.74 16.43 -6.54
CA TYR A 74 -0.14 17.61 -6.57
C TYR A 74 0.69 18.85 -6.28
N ARG A 75 1.41 19.34 -7.30
CA ARG A 75 1.92 20.71 -7.25
C ARG A 75 0.69 21.63 -7.20
N PRO A 76 0.49 22.46 -6.17
CA PRO A 76 -0.53 23.49 -6.27
C PRO A 76 -0.22 24.28 -7.54
N MET A 77 -1.19 24.38 -8.44
CA MET A 77 -1.14 25.40 -9.47
C MET A 77 -1.14 26.72 -8.69
N VAL A 78 0.06 27.23 -8.44
CA VAL A 78 0.25 28.59 -7.93
C VAL A 78 -0.27 29.49 -9.04
N GLU A 79 -1.37 30.17 -8.76
CA GLU A 79 -1.91 31.27 -9.56
C GLU A 79 -0.87 32.39 -9.74
#